data_AF-A0A9W9AW64-F1
#
_entry.id   AF-A0A9W9AW64-F1
#
_cell.length_a   1.000
_cell.length_b   1.000
_cell.length_c   1.000
_cell.angle_alpha   90.00
_cell.angle_beta   90.00
_cell.angle_gamma   90.00
#
_symmetry.space_group_name_H-M   'P 1'
#
loop_
_entity.id
_entity.type
_entity.pdbx_description
1 polymer ?
#
loop_
_entity_poly.entity_id
_entity_poly.type
_entity_poly.pdbx_seq_one_letter_code
_entity_poly.pdbx_strand_id
1 'polypeptide(L)' 'YNHRIFKKFNDYSTAKMYYEELVEYKVLDMLQPAPEKDEVFIVIRGVRPGVYVKRCVACGGLAWRGGEVMVAVGSKSDA' A
#
# COMPACT_ATOMS: atom_id res chain seq x y z
N TYR A 1 -8.01 6.14 14.29
CA TYR A 1 -6.79 5.43 14.75
C TYR A 1 -6.65 4.00 14.19
N ASN A 2 -7.73 3.33 13.74
CA ASN A 2 -7.72 1.93 13.25
C ASN A 2 -7.11 1.68 11.85
N HIS A 3 -6.53 2.68 11.20
CA HIS A 3 -6.05 2.58 9.81
C HIS A 3 -4.53 2.80 9.66
N ARG A 4 -3.81 2.94 10.78
CA ARG A 4 -2.36 3.09 10.75
C ARG A 4 -1.70 1.74 10.54
N ILE A 5 -0.82 1.64 9.54
CA ILE A 5 -0.04 0.43 9.32
C ILE A 5 1.30 0.59 10.03
N PHE A 6 1.58 -0.32 10.95
CA PHE A 6 2.82 -0.31 11.72
C PHE A 6 3.75 -1.39 11.19
N LYS A 7 4.95 -1.01 10.78
CA LYS A 7 6.06 -1.92 10.47
C LYS A 7 7.21 -1.58 11.40
N LYS A 8 7.64 -2.56 12.20
CA LYS A 8 8.81 -2.43 13.08
C LYS A 8 10.05 -2.91 12.33
N PHE A 9 11.17 -2.24 12.57
CA PHE A 9 12.47 -2.60 12.05
C PHE A 9 13.43 -2.77 13.22
N ASN A 10 14.32 -3.76 13.13
CA ASN A 10 15.31 -4.03 14.17
C ASN A 10 16.56 -3.16 14.04
N ASP A 11 16.73 -2.49 12.89
CA ASP A 11 17.91 -1.71 12.55
C ASP A 11 17.53 -0.42 11.82
N TYR A 12 18.23 0.67 12.14
CA TYR A 12 17.98 2.00 11.58
C TYR A 12 18.30 2.08 10.09
N SER A 13 19.40 1.48 9.64
CA SER A 13 19.78 1.50 8.22
C SER A 13 18.75 0.78 7.36
N THR A 14 18.21 -0.34 7.86
CA THR A 14 17.10 -1.04 7.22
C THR A 14 15.84 -0.18 7.20
N ALA A 15 15.48 0.46 8.31
CA ALA A 15 14.32 1.35 8.37
C ALA A 15 14.42 2.52 7.38
N LYS A 16 15.61 3.13 7.28
CA LYS A 16 15.90 4.23 6.37
C LYS A 16 15.80 3.80 4.91
N MET A 17 16.39 2.67 4.55
CA MET A 17 16.32 2.13 3.18
C MET A 17 14.87 1.85 2.76
N TYR A 18 14.06 1.23 3.62
CA TYR A 18 12.64 1.04 3.36
C TYR A 18 11.88 2.36 3.27
N TYR A 19 12.19 3.34 4.11
CA TYR A 19 11.55 4.65 4.03
C TYR A 19 11.86 5.37 2.71
N GLU A 20 13.11 5.34 2.28
CA GLU A 20 13.55 5.91 0.99
C GLU A 20 12.86 5.21 -0.19
N GLU A 21 12.76 3.88 -0.18
CA GLU A 21 11.98 3.13 -1.18
C GLU A 21 10.50 3.55 -1.17
N LEU A 22 9.87 3.69 -0.01
CA LEU A 22 8.46 4.08 0.09
C LEU A 22 8.19 5.50 -0.43
N VAL A 23 9.17 6.40 -0.28
CA VAL A 23 9.14 7.76 -0.84
C VAL A 23 9.34 7.71 -2.36
N GLU A 24 10.35 6.97 -2.84
CA GLU A 24 10.64 6.83 -4.27
C GLU A 24 9.45 6.26 -5.05
N TYR A 25 8.82 5.24 -4.48
CA TYR A 25 7.69 4.56 -5.09
C TYR A 25 6.32 5.17 -4.75
N LYS A 26 6.28 6.33 -4.09
CA LYS A 26 5.04 7.06 -3.74
C LYS A 26 4.01 6.22 -2.99
N VAL A 27 4.46 5.20 -2.26
CA VAL A 27 3.58 4.33 -1.45
C VAL A 27 3.01 5.15 -0.29
N LEU A 28 3.76 6.13 0.22
CA LEU A 28 3.27 7.05 1.25
C LEU A 28 2.11 7.92 0.74
N ASP A 29 2.14 8.35 -0.52
CA ASP A 29 1.09 9.17 -1.13
C ASP A 29 -0.22 8.37 -1.26
N MET A 30 -0.14 7.05 -1.51
CA MET A 30 -1.31 6.16 -1.47
C MET A 30 -1.88 5.96 -0.06
N LEU A 31 -1.05 6.11 0.97
CA LEU A 31 -1.43 5.88 2.36
C LEU A 31 -1.90 7.16 3.08
N GLN A 32 -1.56 8.34 2.57
CA GLN A 32 -1.88 9.64 3.16
C GLN A 32 -3.38 10.02 3.18
N PRO A 33 -4.20 9.78 2.14
CA PRO A 33 -5.60 10.18 2.15
C PRO A 33 -6.38 9.50 3.28
N ALA A 34 -7.51 10.03 3.73
CA ALA A 34 -8.37 9.26 4.63
C ALA A 34 -8.92 8.03 3.90
N PRO A 35 -8.93 6.82 4.50
CA PRO A 35 -9.54 5.65 3.87
C PRO A 35 -11.06 5.84 3.74
N GLU A 36 -11.55 5.84 2.51
CA GLU A 36 -12.97 5.71 2.19
C GLU A 36 -13.48 4.29 2.46
N LYS A 37 -14.78 4.15 2.66
CA LYS A 37 -15.40 2.90 3.14
C LYS A 37 -15.36 1.77 2.10
N ASP A 38 -15.22 2.12 0.82
CA ASP A 38 -15.33 1.22 -0.34
C ASP A 38 -14.13 1.37 -1.30
N GLU A 39 -12.93 1.60 -0.75
CA GLU A 39 -11.71 1.66 -1.57
C GLU A 39 -11.25 0.26 -1.97
N VAL A 40 -11.06 0.05 -3.26
CA VAL A 40 -10.35 -1.10 -3.83
C VAL A 40 -9.02 -0.66 -4.41
N PHE A 41 -7.98 -1.43 -4.09
CA PHE A 41 -6.62 -1.26 -4.55
C PHE A 41 -6.29 -2.36 -5.53
N ILE A 42 -6.09 -2.00 -6.78
CA ILE A 42 -5.72 -2.92 -7.85
C ILE A 42 -4.21 -2.84 -7.99
N VAL A 43 -3.48 -3.83 -7.48
CA VAL A 43 -2.03 -3.98 -7.70
C VAL A 43 -1.82 -4.57 -9.09
N ILE A 44 -1.42 -3.74 -10.03
CA ILE A 44 -1.06 -4.12 -11.40
C ILE A 44 0.35 -4.68 -11.43
N ARG A 45 1.26 -4.02 -10.71
CA ARG A 45 2.67 -4.40 -10.64
C ARG A 45 3.13 -4.39 -9.19
N GLY A 46 3.62 -5.53 -8.71
CA GLY A 46 4.04 -5.73 -7.31
C GLY A 46 4.46 -7.18 -7.10
N VAL A 47 4.78 -7.55 -5.85
CA VAL A 47 5.14 -8.95 -5.52
C VAL A 47 3.93 -9.88 -5.68
N ARG A 48 2.73 -9.37 -5.41
CA ARG A 48 1.48 -10.11 -5.61
C ARG A 48 0.44 -9.20 -6.26
N PRO A 49 0.36 -9.19 -7.60
CA PRO A 49 -0.70 -8.50 -8.33
C PRO A 49 -2.09 -9.02 -7.93
N GLY A 50 -3.09 -8.15 -7.96
CA GLY A 50 -4.48 -8.50 -7.61
C GLY A 50 -5.26 -7.35 -6.98
N VAL A 51 -6.53 -7.63 -6.66
CA VAL A 51 -7.47 -6.64 -6.09
C VAL A 51 -7.55 -6.81 -4.57
N TYR A 52 -7.36 -5.72 -3.85
CA TYR A 52 -7.30 -5.65 -2.39
C TYR A 52 -8.31 -4.63 -1.86
N VAL A 53 -9.13 -5.04 -0.89
CA VAL A 53 -10.17 -4.21 -0.26
C VAL A 53 -9.70 -3.45 0.98
N LYS A 54 -8.40 -3.55 1.31
CA LYS A 54 -7.79 -2.89 2.48
C LYS A 54 -6.38 -2.44 2.15
N ARG A 55 -6.05 -1.19 2.50
CA ARG A 55 -4.71 -0.61 2.34
C ARG A 55 -3.59 -1.48 2.92
N CYS A 56 -3.79 -2.05 4.11
CA CYS A 56 -2.78 -2.91 4.73
C CYS A 56 -2.46 -4.17 3.91
N VAL A 57 -3.47 -4.73 3.22
CA VAL A 57 -3.30 -5.92 2.40
C VAL A 57 -2.71 -5.54 1.04
N ALA A 58 -3.08 -4.38 0.49
CA ALA A 58 -2.45 -3.81 -0.70
C ALA A 58 -0.95 -3.54 -0.50
N CYS A 59 -0.54 -3.01 0.67
CA CYS A 59 0.87 -2.88 1.02
C CYS A 59 1.59 -4.23 1.07
N GLY A 60 0.90 -5.30 1.47
CA GLY A 60 1.39 -6.68 1.38
C GLY A 60 1.58 -7.13 -0.07
N GLY A 61 0.64 -6.79 -0.97
CA GLY A 61 0.74 -7.07 -2.41
C GLY A 61 1.88 -6.33 -3.11
N LEU A 62 2.17 -5.11 -2.66
CA LEU A 62 3.32 -4.30 -3.08
C LEU A 62 4.63 -4.72 -2.39
N ALA A 63 4.57 -5.60 -1.38
CA ALA A 63 5.66 -5.95 -0.47
C ALA A 63 6.43 -4.75 0.10
N TRP A 64 5.80 -3.57 0.18
CA TRP A 64 6.43 -2.31 0.58
C TRP A 64 7.57 -1.82 -0.34
N ARG A 65 7.76 -2.44 -1.50
CA ARG A 65 8.83 -2.12 -2.47
C ARG A 65 8.32 -1.30 -3.66
N GLY A 66 7.14 -0.70 -3.51
CA GLY A 66 6.49 -0.01 -4.60
C GLY A 66 5.86 -0.92 -5.64
N GLY A 67 5.32 -0.27 -6.67
CA GLY A 67 4.56 -0.92 -7.71
C GLY A 67 3.54 0.00 -8.34
N GLU A 68 2.78 -0.55 -9.28
CA GLU A 68 1.69 0.17 -9.92
C GLU A 68 0.39 -0.27 -9.26
N VAL A 69 -0.28 0.68 -8.61
CA VAL A 69 -1.58 0.48 -7.99
C VAL A 69 -2.55 1.51 -8.52
N MET A 70 -3.72 1.03 -8.93
CA MET A 70 -4.88 1.87 -9.18
C MET A 70 -5.80 1.81 -7.98
N VAL A 71 -6.31 2.97 -7.57
CA VAL A 71 -7.33 3.07 -6.52
C VAL A 71 -8.66 3.35 -7.22
N ALA A 72 -9.64 2.50 -6.94
CA ALA A 72 -11.01 2.68 -7.40
C ALA A 72 -11.94 2.75 -6.17
N VAL A 73 -13.03 3.50 -6.30
CA VAL A 73 -14.10 3.53 -5.30
C VAL A 73 -15.21 2.63 -5.83
N GLY A 74 -15.50 1.54 -5.12
CA GLY A 74 -16.45 0.54 -5.56
C GLY A 74 -16.26 -0.82 -4.88
N SER A 75 -17.08 -1.80 -5.24
CA SER A 75 -16.88 -3.16 -4.77
C SER A 75 -15.79 -3.87 -5.59
N LYS A 76 -15.23 -4.96 -5.07
CA LYS A 76 -14.31 -5.82 -5.83
C LYS A 76 -14.93 -6.32 -7.15
N SER A 77 -16.26 -6.36 -7.26
CA SER A 77 -17.00 -6.77 -8.45
C SER A 77 -17.02 -5.70 -9.54
N ASP A 78 -16.78 -4.43 -9.17
CA ASP A 78 -16.82 -3.26 -10.06
C ASP A 78 -15.43 -2.90 -10.61
N ALA A 79 -14.38 -3.61 -10.16
CA ALA A 79 -12.97 -3.36 -10.41
C ALA A 79 -12.32 -4.40 -11.33
#